data_AF-S4GKF1-F1
#
_entry.id   AF-S4GKF1-F1
#
_cell.length_a   1.000
_cell.length_b   1.000
_cell.length_c   1.000
_cell.angle_alpha   90.00
_cell.angle_beta   90.00
_cell.angle_gamma   90.00
#
_symmetry.space_group_name_H-M   'P 1'
#
loop_
_entity.id
_entity.type
_entity.pdbx_description
1 polymer ?
#
loop_
_entity_poly.entity_id
_entity_poly.type
_entity_poly.pdbx_seq_one_letter_code
_entity_poly.pdbx_strand_id
1 'polypeptide(L)'
;MTEREQQILSWIQQNPMISQQELADLAGITRSGVAAHISNLIRKGYLRGKGYIVTPPSYVTVIGGISMDVLGIACGDLMDYTSNAAKVRYALGGVGRNIAVALERMN
;
A
#
# COMPACT_ATOMS: atom_id res chain seq x y z
N MET A 1 0.75 8.65 10.73
CA MET A 1 1.29 9.98 10.37
C MET A 1 0.32 11.02 10.91
N THR A 2 0.77 12.15 11.44
CA THR A 2 -0.16 13.23 11.85
C THR A 2 -0.60 14.03 10.63
N GLU A 3 -1.72 14.76 10.72
CA GLU A 3 -2.16 15.67 9.64
C GLU A 3 -1.06 16.68 9.28
N ARG A 4 -0.36 17.20 10.29
CA ARG A 4 0.75 18.13 10.10
C ARG A 4 1.93 17.50 9.35
N GLU A 5 2.30 16.27 9.70
CA GLU A 5 3.34 15.52 8.99
C GLU A 5 2.94 15.23 7.55
N GLN A 6 1.66 14.90 7.30
CA GLN A 6 1.12 14.67 5.95
C GLN A 6 1.22 15.93 5.07
N GLN A 7 0.89 17.09 5.65
CA GLN A 7 0.92 18.38 4.96
C GLN A 7 2.35 18.82 4.64
N ILE A 8 3.28 18.66 5.59
CA ILE A 8 4.70 18.93 5.37
C ILE A 8 5.28 18.00 4.29
N LEU A 9 4.91 16.71 4.32
CA LEU A 9 5.36 15.75 3.32
C LEU A 9 4.85 16.09 1.92
N SER A 10 3.60 16.55 1.77
CA SER A 10 3.05 16.91 0.46
C SER A 10 3.72 18.14 -0.15
N TRP A 11 4.06 19.15 0.65
CA TRP A 11 4.82 20.31 0.17
C TRP A 11 6.24 19.92 -0.26
N ILE A 12 6.91 19.05 0.49
CA ILE A 12 8.23 18.51 0.10
C ILE A 12 8.13 17.69 -1.19
N GLN A 13 7.06 16.91 -1.39
CA GLN A 13 6.84 16.16 -2.63
C GLN A 13 6.65 17.08 -3.85
N GLN A 14 5.98 18.22 -3.66
CA GLN A 14 5.75 19.22 -4.72
C GLN A 14 7.01 20.03 -5.02
N ASN A 15 7.79 20.38 -3.99
CA ASN A 15 9.04 21.11 -4.11
C ASN A 15 10.11 20.50 -3.18
N PRO A 16 10.91 19.53 -3.67
CA PRO A 16 11.95 18.89 -2.86
C PRO A 16 13.04 19.85 -2.35
N MET A 17 13.18 21.03 -2.97
CA MET A 17 14.17 22.04 -2.59
C MET A 17 13.63 23.06 -1.58
N ILE A 18 12.39 22.89 -1.10
CA ILE A 18 11.78 23.80 -0.12
C ILE A 18 12.59 23.82 1.19
N SER A 19 12.87 25.02 1.70
CA SER A 19 13.59 25.19 2.96
C SER A 19 12.70 24.93 4.17
N GLN A 20 13.29 24.63 5.34
CA GLN A 20 12.53 24.51 6.59
C GLN A 20 11.86 25.82 6.99
N GLN A 21 12.39 26.96 6.56
CA GLN A 21 11.80 28.26 6.85
C GLN A 21 10.54 28.46 6.02
N GLU A 22 10.58 28.20 4.71
CA GLU A 22 9.39 28.29 3.86
C GLU A 22 8.29 27.31 4.29
N LEU A 23 8.66 26.10 4.69
CA LEU A 23 7.72 25.14 5.30
C LEU A 23 7.11 25.67 6.61
N ALA A 24 7.89 26.40 7.40
CA ALA A 24 7.42 26.98 8.67
C ALA A 24 6.43 28.11 8.41
N ASP A 25 6.71 28.94 7.41
CA ASP A 25 5.86 30.04 6.98
C ASP A 25 4.53 29.52 6.41
N LEU A 26 4.57 28.48 5.56
CA LEU A 26 3.37 27.80 5.03
C LEU A 26 2.56 27.11 6.13
N ALA A 27 3.23 26.50 7.10
CA ALA A 27 2.59 25.80 8.21
C ALA A 27 2.09 26.75 9.30
N GLY A 28 2.56 28.00 9.37
CA GLY A 28 2.30 28.90 10.49
C GLY A 28 2.87 28.39 11.82
N ILE A 29 4.02 27.72 11.79
CA ILE A 29 4.72 27.23 13.00
C ILE A 29 6.17 27.69 13.00
N THR A 30 6.92 27.39 14.06
CA THR A 30 8.34 27.74 14.12
C THR A 30 9.19 26.82 13.24
N ARG A 31 10.34 27.32 12.78
CA ARG A 31 11.35 26.51 12.05
C ARG A 31 11.78 25.27 12.83
N SER A 32 11.91 25.37 14.15
CA SER A 32 12.22 24.23 15.02
C SER A 32 11.07 23.22 15.11
N GLY A 33 9.81 23.68 15.07
CA GLY A 33 8.63 22.83 14.97
C GLY A 33 8.62 22.00 13.68
N VAL A 34 8.89 22.63 12.54
CA VAL A 34 9.07 21.92 11.25
C VAL A 34 10.21 20.91 11.34
N ALA A 35 11.36 21.29 11.91
CA ALA A 35 12.50 20.39 12.05
C ALA A 35 12.15 19.13 12.87
N ALA A 36 11.32 19.25 13.90
CA ALA A 36 10.82 18.11 14.67
C ALA A 36 9.93 17.18 13.83
N HIS A 37 9.01 17.72 13.03
CA HIS A 37 8.19 16.94 12.11
C HIS A 37 9.02 16.23 11.04
N ILE A 38 9.99 16.92 10.44
CA ILE A 38 10.92 16.33 9.48
C ILE A 38 11.72 15.19 10.11
N SER A 39 12.24 15.37 11.33
CA SER A 39 12.94 14.32 12.06
C SER A 39 12.06 13.09 12.30
N ASN A 40 10.79 13.29 12.63
CA ASN A 40 9.82 12.19 12.75
C ASN A 40 9.53 11.52 11.41
N LEU A 41 9.38 12.27 10.31
CA LEU A 41 9.19 11.73 8.96
C LEU A 41 10.40 10.89 8.51
N ILE A 42 11.62 11.32 8.81
CA ILE A 42 12.85 10.56 8.57
C ILE A 42 12.86 9.28 9.41
N ARG A 43 12.57 9.37 10.71
CA ARG A 43 12.52 8.20 11.61
C ARG A 43 11.50 7.17 11.17
N LYS A 44 10.35 7.62 10.64
CA LYS A 44 9.29 6.78 10.09
C LYS A 44 9.58 6.26 8.67
N GLY A 45 10.68 6.70 8.06
CA GLY A 45 11.12 6.25 6.74
C GLY A 45 10.44 6.93 5.55
N TYR A 46 9.67 8.00 5.74
CA TYR A 46 9.04 8.75 4.64
C TYR A 46 10.01 9.68 3.90
N LEU A 47 11.05 10.15 4.59
CA LEU A 47 12.10 11.01 4.03
C LEU A 47 13.49 10.41 4.28
N ARG A 48 14.43 10.64 3.36
CA ARG A 48 15.84 10.28 3.48
C ARG A 48 16.76 11.48 3.29
N GLY A 49 17.81 11.53 4.10
CA GLY A 49 18.90 12.51 3.97
C GLY A 49 18.50 13.95 4.29
N LYS A 50 19.44 14.88 4.07
CA LYS A 50 19.29 16.31 4.37
C LYS A 50 18.50 17.09 3.31
N GLY A 51 18.34 16.53 2.11
CA GLY A 51 17.58 17.13 1.00
C GLY A 51 16.13 16.67 0.91
N TYR A 52 15.58 16.12 2.00
CA TYR A 52 14.18 15.63 2.08
C TYR A 52 13.78 14.73 0.91
N ILE A 53 14.64 13.79 0.54
CA ILE A 53 14.36 12.86 -0.54
C ILE A 53 13.19 11.99 -0.10
N VAL A 54 12.07 12.09 -0.80
CA VAL A 54 10.89 11.26 -0.54
C VAL A 54 11.29 9.80 -0.77
N THR A 55 11.11 8.97 0.25
CA THR A 55 11.42 7.54 0.12
C THR A 55 10.48 6.96 -0.93
N PRO A 56 11.00 6.29 -1.99
CA PRO A 56 10.14 5.60 -2.93
C PRO A 56 9.29 4.57 -2.17
N PRO A 57 8.04 4.33 -2.59
CA PRO A 57 7.19 3.36 -1.92
C PRO A 57 7.93 2.03 -1.82
N SER A 58 7.96 1.46 -0.61
CA SER A 58 8.47 0.12 -0.40
C SER A 58 7.41 -0.85 -0.90
N TYR A 59 7.73 -1.64 -1.91
CA TYR A 59 6.84 -2.67 -2.43
C TYR A 59 7.59 -3.99 -2.53
N VAL A 60 6.83 -5.08 -2.48
CA VAL A 60 7.33 -6.43 -2.71
C VAL A 60 6.62 -6.99 -3.93
N THR A 61 7.40 -7.52 -4.87
CA THR A 61 6.88 -8.26 -6.02
C THR A 61 7.04 -9.74 -5.76
N VAL A 62 5.94 -10.50 -5.87
CA VAL A 62 5.96 -11.96 -5.75
C VAL A 62 5.86 -12.58 -7.14
N ILE A 63 6.84 -13.41 -7.48
CA ILE A 63 6.86 -14.21 -8.72
C ILE A 63 6.67 -15.67 -8.34
N GLY A 64 5.63 -16.32 -8.84
CA GLY A 64 5.37 -17.72 -8.56
C GLY A 64 4.06 -18.22 -9.15
N GLY A 65 3.82 -19.53 -9.02
CA GLY A 65 2.62 -20.16 -9.54
C GLY A 65 1.35 -19.71 -8.81
N ILE A 66 0.29 -19.50 -9.59
CA ILE A 66 -1.08 -19.27 -9.13
C ILE A 66 -1.99 -20.32 -9.77
N SER A 67 -2.96 -20.79 -9.01
CA SER A 67 -4.02 -21.66 -9.53
C SER A 67 -5.38 -21.10 -9.16
N MET A 68 -6.36 -21.35 -10.03
CA MET A 68 -7.76 -21.03 -9.80
C MET A 68 -8.60 -22.20 -10.28
N ASP A 69 -9.21 -22.89 -9.33
CA ASP A 69 -10.14 -23.97 -9.63
C ASP A 69 -11.55 -23.39 -9.71
N VAL A 70 -12.25 -23.73 -10.78
CA VAL A 70 -13.64 -23.35 -11.01
C VAL A 70 -14.48 -24.63 -10.95
N LEU A 71 -15.30 -24.74 -9.91
CA LEU A 71 -16.10 -25.93 -9.64
C LEU A 71 -17.59 -25.62 -9.82
N GLY A 72 -18.24 -26.32 -10.75
CA GLY A 72 -19.70 -26.35 -10.86
C GLY A 72 -20.25 -27.46 -9.98
N ILE A 73 -21.04 -27.11 -8.96
CA ILE A 73 -21.65 -28.05 -8.03
C ILE A 73 -23.16 -28.05 -8.30
N ALA A 74 -23.68 -29.18 -8.78
CA ALA A 74 -25.11 -29.33 -9.01
C ALA A 74 -25.90 -29.16 -7.71
N CYS A 75 -27.07 -28.52 -7.78
CA CYS A 75 -27.94 -28.33 -6.62
C CYS A 75 -28.73 -29.60 -6.25
N GLY A 76 -28.74 -30.60 -7.12
CA GLY A 76 -29.42 -31.88 -6.96
C GLY A 76 -28.87 -32.91 -7.95
N ASP A 77 -29.65 -33.95 -8.21
CA ASP A 77 -29.24 -35.02 -9.13
C ASP A 77 -29.00 -34.50 -10.55
N LEU A 78 -28.01 -35.07 -11.23
CA LEU A 78 -27.71 -34.75 -12.61
C LEU A 78 -28.73 -35.43 -13.53
N MET A 79 -29.42 -34.62 -14.32
CA MET A 79 -30.27 -35.08 -15.41
C MET A 79 -29.55 -34.93 -16.75
N ASP A 80 -29.53 -36.02 -17.52
CA ASP A 80 -28.96 -36.03 -18.86
C ASP A 80 -29.80 -35.21 -19.84
N TYR A 81 -29.14 -34.71 -20.89
CA TYR A 81 -29.77 -33.97 -22.00
C TYR A 81 -30.50 -32.67 -21.63
N THR A 82 -30.24 -32.13 -20.43
CA THR A 82 -30.81 -30.85 -19.99
C THR A 82 -29.80 -30.01 -19.20
N SER A 83 -30.17 -28.75 -18.96
CA SER A 83 -29.41 -27.87 -18.08
C SER A 83 -29.71 -28.20 -16.61
N ASN A 84 -28.65 -28.40 -15.84
CA ASN A 84 -28.74 -28.67 -14.41
C ASN A 84 -28.46 -27.39 -13.63
N ALA A 85 -29.35 -27.02 -12.71
CA ALA A 85 -29.13 -25.89 -11.81
C ALA A 85 -27.90 -26.19 -10.93
N ALA A 86 -26.92 -25.29 -10.94
CA ALA A 86 -25.66 -25.47 -10.25
C ALA A 86 -25.20 -24.17 -9.58
N LYS A 87 -24.38 -24.31 -8.53
CA LYS A 87 -23.63 -23.22 -7.92
C LYS A 87 -22.18 -23.29 -8.39
N VAL A 88 -21.62 -22.15 -8.75
CA VAL A 88 -20.20 -22.04 -9.08
C VAL A 88 -19.43 -21.70 -7.80
N ARG A 89 -18.40 -22.48 -7.50
CA ARG A 89 -17.42 -22.17 -6.45
C ARG A 89 -16.05 -21.92 -7.09
N TYR A 90 -15.35 -20.96 -6.53
CA TYR A 90 -13.98 -20.64 -6.89
C TYR A 90 -13.06 -21.02 -5.75
N ALA A 91 -11.98 -21.75 -6.04
CA ALA A 91 -10.90 -22.00 -5.10
C ALA A 91 -9.61 -21.41 -5.67
N LEU A 92 -9.07 -20.42 -4.98
CA LEU A 92 -7.84 -19.74 -5.36
C LEU A 92 -6.67 -20.32 -4.57
N GLY A 93 -5.59 -20.68 -5.26
CA GLY A 93 -4.42 -21.31 -4.66
C GLY A 93 -3.13 -20.93 -5.36
N GLY A 94 -2.09 -21.73 -5.10
CA GLY A 94 -0.74 -21.52 -5.62
C GLY A 94 0.17 -20.80 -4.62
N VAL A 95 1.45 -21.20 -4.64
CA VAL A 95 2.48 -20.70 -3.73
C VAL A 95 2.67 -19.19 -3.89
N GLY A 96 2.70 -18.69 -5.13
CA GLY A 96 2.86 -17.26 -5.41
C GLY A 96 1.71 -16.43 -4.83
N ARG A 97 0.46 -16.87 -5.05
CA ARG A 97 -0.73 -16.22 -4.48
C ARG A 97 -0.71 -16.24 -2.96
N ASN A 98 -0.40 -17.38 -2.34
CA ASN A 98 -0.43 -17.51 -0.89
C ASN A 98 0.63 -16.64 -0.22
N ILE A 99 1.85 -16.56 -0.78
CA ILE A 99 2.90 -15.67 -0.30
C ILE A 99 2.46 -14.20 -0.44
N ALA A 100 1.89 -13.81 -1.59
CA ALA A 100 1.43 -12.45 -1.82
C ALA A 100 0.35 -12.02 -0.81
N VAL A 101 -0.64 -12.89 -0.55
CA VAL A 101 -1.70 -12.63 0.45
C VAL A 101 -1.14 -12.60 1.87
N ALA A 102 -0.14 -13.42 2.19
CA ALA A 102 0.49 -13.41 3.50
C ALA A 102 1.26 -12.10 3.75
N LEU A 103 2.02 -11.63 2.75
CA LEU A 103 2.79 -10.38 2.85
C LEU A 103 1.89 -9.14 2.93
N GLU A 104 0.75 -9.14 2.23
CA GLU A 104 -0.22 -8.04 2.30
C GLU A 104 -0.78 -7.87 3.72
N ARG A 105 -1.07 -8.98 4.43
CA ARG A 105 -1.55 -8.95 5.82
C ARG A 105 -0.50 -8.54 6.84
N MET A 106 0.78 -8.53 6.45
CA MET A 106 1.91 -8.15 7.32
C MET A 106 2.35 -6.70 7.13
N ASN A 107 1.87 -6.01 6.10
CA ASN A 107 2.07 -4.58 5.87
C ASN A 107 1.06 -3.74 6.65
#